data_AF-A0A0F8YR62-F1
#
_entry.id   AF-A0A0F8YR62-F1
#
_cell.length_a   1.000
_cell.length_b   1.000
_cell.length_c   1.000
_cell.angle_alpha   90.00
_cell.angle_beta   90.00
_cell.angle_gamma   90.00
#
_symmetry.space_group_name_H-M   'P 1'
#
loop_
_entity.id
_entity.type
_entity.pdbx_description
1 polymer ?
#
loop_
_entity_poly.entity_id
_entity_poly.type
_entity_poly.pdbx_seq_one_letter_code
_entity_poly.pdbx_strand_id
1 'polypeptide(L)'
;MNAVNLSIFSPSLLSHEALETIFVQRENELSRAIELIKESATTKNKHYMLWIGPRGTGKTHLVSLAYYRVRKNSKLNKVLRIAWLREEEYGITSWFDLLKTIIQAVAE
;
A
#
# COMPACT_ATOMS: atom_id res chain seq x y z
N MET A 1 -3.68 7.05 26.85
CA MET A 1 -2.87 7.39 25.66
C MET A 1 -1.64 6.51 25.70
N ASN A 2 -1.60 5.43 24.92
CA ASN A 2 -0.43 4.56 24.89
C ASN A 2 0.63 5.18 24.00
N ALA A 3 1.79 5.50 24.57
CA ALA A 3 2.91 6.06 23.84
C ALA A 3 3.36 5.07 22.76
N VAL A 4 3.36 5.52 21.50
CA VAL A 4 3.94 4.76 20.38
C VAL A 4 5.43 4.63 20.65
N ASN A 5 5.91 3.42 20.89
CA ASN A 5 7.32 3.15 21.14
C ASN A 5 8.07 3.20 19.79
N LEU A 6 8.63 4.36 19.47
CA LEU A 6 9.33 4.65 18.21
C LEU A 6 10.77 4.08 18.16
N SER A 7 11.23 3.36 19.18
CA SER A 7 12.62 2.88 19.27
C SER A 7 13.00 1.87 18.18
N ILE A 8 12.02 1.27 17.50
CA ILE A 8 12.22 0.43 16.31
C ILE A 8 11.22 0.88 15.24
N PHE A 9 11.63 1.77 14.35
CA PHE A 9 10.79 2.19 13.22
C PHE A 9 10.72 1.08 12.18
N SER A 10 9.66 0.28 12.24
CA SER A 10 9.23 -0.58 11.14
C SER A 10 7.79 -0.20 10.76
N PRO A 11 7.56 0.41 9.58
CA PRO A 11 6.22 0.82 9.17
C PRO A 11 5.17 -0.29 9.21
N SER A 12 5.59 -1.55 9.04
CA SER A 12 4.70 -2.72 9.10
C SER A 12 4.23 -3.08 10.52
N LEU A 13 4.87 -2.53 11.56
CA LEU A 13 4.52 -2.79 12.97
C LEU A 13 3.68 -1.66 13.61
N LEU A 14 3.47 -0.54 12.90
CA LEU A 14 2.75 0.61 13.41
C LEU A 14 1.27 0.56 13.00
N SER A 15 0.39 1.10 13.85
CA SER A 15 -1.03 1.27 13.49
C SER A 15 -1.18 2.30 12.36
N HIS A 16 -2.30 2.23 11.64
CA HIS A 16 -2.61 3.20 10.58
C HIS A 16 -2.57 4.64 11.09
N GLU A 17 -3.12 4.90 12.28
CA GLU A 17 -3.14 6.23 12.90
C GLU A 17 -1.73 6.72 13.23
N ALA A 18 -0.86 5.83 13.71
CA ALA A 18 0.54 6.15 13.96
C ALA A 18 1.28 6.48 12.65
N LEU A 19 1.04 5.71 11.57
CA LEU A 19 1.62 5.96 10.26
C LEU A 19 1.16 7.30 9.66
N GLU A 20 -0.10 7.68 9.83
CA GLU A 20 -0.62 8.98 9.39
C GLU A 20 0.01 10.12 10.19
N THR A 21 0.15 9.96 11.52
CA THR A 21 0.67 11.01 12.42
C THR A 21 2.12 11.38 12.10
N ILE A 22 2.93 10.39 11.71
CA ILE A 22 4.36 10.58 11.45
C ILE A 22 4.68 10.84 9.96
N PHE A 23 3.66 10.93 9.11
CA PHE A 23 3.84 11.16 7.68
C PHE A 23 4.08 12.64 7.39
N VAL A 24 5.18 12.93 6.70
CA VAL A 24 5.59 14.30 6.37
C VAL A 24 6.23 14.36 4.98
N GLN A 25 6.14 15.53 4.34
CA GLN A 25 6.88 15.95 3.12
C GLN A 25 6.54 15.24 1.80
N ARG A 26 5.69 14.20 1.81
CA ARG A 26 5.35 13.40 0.61
C ARG A 26 3.85 13.33 0.30
N GLU A 27 3.11 14.32 0.77
CA GLU A 27 1.65 14.38 0.68
C GLU A 27 1.18 14.47 -0.77
N ASN A 28 1.95 15.14 -1.64
CA ASN A 28 1.63 15.28 -3.06
C ASN A 28 1.76 13.94 -3.79
N GLU A 29 2.82 13.19 -3.53
CA GLU A 29 3.08 11.88 -4.12
C GLU A 29 2.02 10.87 -3.67
N LEU A 30 1.68 10.86 -2.38
CA LEU A 30 0.63 10.01 -1.85
C LEU A 30 -0.74 10.37 -2.44
N SER A 31 -1.06 11.66 -2.54
CA SER A 31 -2.31 12.13 -3.15
C SER A 31 -2.40 11.72 -4.61
N ARG A 32 -1.31 11.90 -5.36
CA ARG A 32 -1.23 11.48 -6.76
C ARG A 32 -1.42 9.98 -6.92
N ALA A 33 -0.80 9.17 -6.06
CA ALA A 33 -0.97 7.72 -6.08
C ALA A 33 -2.43 7.31 -5.89
N ILE A 34 -3.13 7.94 -4.93
CA ILE A 34 -4.55 7.66 -4.66
C ILE A 34 -5.43 8.08 -5.84
N GLU A 35 -5.15 9.21 -6.48
CA GLU A 35 -5.87 9.63 -7.70
C GLU A 35 -5.72 8.63 -8.84
N LEU A 36 -4.49 8.18 -9.11
CA LEU A 36 -4.21 7.19 -10.14
C LEU A 36 -4.87 5.84 -9.84
N ILE A 37 -4.90 5.42 -8.57
CA ILE A 37 -5.64 4.22 -8.15
C ILE A 37 -7.14 4.40 -8.39
N LYS A 38 -7.69 5.57 -8.05
CA LYS A 38 -9.11 5.87 -8.29
C LYS A 38 -9.45 5.86 -9.77
N GLU A 39 -8.64 6.49 -10.62
CA GLU A 39 -8.83 6.48 -12.07
C GLU A 39 -8.75 5.04 -12.63
N SER A 40 -7.80 4.25 -12.14
CA SER A 40 -7.66 2.83 -12.47
C SER A 40 -8.86 2.00 -12.04
N ALA A 41 -9.53 2.36 -10.94
CA ALA A 41 -10.71 1.69 -10.45
C ALA A 41 -11.96 2.01 -11.28
N THR A 42 -12.12 3.27 -11.66
CA THR A 42 -13.39 3.76 -12.22
C THR A 42 -13.39 3.87 -13.74
N THR A 43 -12.23 3.74 -14.38
CA THR A 43 -12.10 3.91 -15.84
C THR A 43 -11.34 2.74 -16.48
N LYS A 44 -11.21 2.80 -17.82
CA LYS A 44 -10.36 1.87 -18.59
C LYS A 44 -8.87 2.21 -18.52
N ASN A 45 -8.50 3.40 -18.05
CA ASN A 45 -7.11 3.81 -17.93
C ASN A 45 -6.47 3.10 -16.74
N LYS A 46 -5.46 2.26 -16.98
CA LYS A 46 -4.76 1.52 -15.92
C LYS A 46 -3.36 2.09 -15.70
N HIS A 47 -3.05 2.35 -14.45
CA HIS A 47 -1.78 2.95 -14.04
C HIS A 47 -0.92 1.94 -13.28
N TYR A 48 0.36 1.89 -13.62
CA TYR A 48 1.38 1.10 -12.93
C TYR A 48 2.42 2.06 -12.35
N MET A 49 2.71 1.94 -11.05
CA MET A 49 3.61 2.85 -10.33
C MET A 49 4.81 2.07 -9.79
N LEU A 50 6.01 2.60 -10.02
CA LEU A 50 7.26 2.05 -9.48
C LEU A 50 7.92 3.10 -8.59
N TRP A 51 8.15 2.75 -7.32
CA TRP A 51 8.77 3.64 -6.33
C TRP A 51 10.23 3.27 -6.15
N ILE A 52 11.14 4.17 -6.54
CA ILE A 52 12.59 3.95 -6.47
C ILE A 52 13.19 4.88 -5.42
N GLY A 53 14.10 4.35 -4.59
CA GLY A 53 14.84 5.13 -3.62
C GLY A 53 15.61 4.25 -2.64
N PRO A 54 16.54 4.83 -1.86
CA PRO A 54 17.34 4.10 -0.87
C PRO A 54 16.50 3.34 0.17
N ARG A 55 17.10 2.35 0.84
CA ARG A 55 16.50 1.71 2.01
C ARG A 55 16.29 2.77 3.12
N GLY A 56 15.19 2.67 3.86
CA GLY A 56 14.85 3.64 4.90
C GLY A 56 14.20 4.95 4.42
N THR A 57 14.09 5.21 3.12
CA THR A 57 13.45 6.43 2.57
C THR A 57 11.92 6.48 2.72
N GLY A 58 11.30 5.51 3.40
CA GLY A 58 9.85 5.51 3.65
C GLY A 58 8.98 4.99 2.48
N LYS A 59 9.56 4.22 1.54
CA LYS A 59 8.78 3.63 0.43
C LYS A 59 7.65 2.71 0.93
N THR A 60 7.97 1.77 1.82
CA THR A 60 7.00 0.87 2.45
C THR A 60 5.94 1.65 3.23
N HIS A 61 6.34 2.72 3.93
CA HIS A 61 5.41 3.62 4.64
C HIS A 61 4.42 4.29 3.68
N LEU A 62 4.90 4.84 2.57
CA LEU A 62 4.05 5.49 1.57
C LEU A 62 3.04 4.51 0.96
N VAL A 63 3.49 3.31 0.58
CA VAL A 63 2.61 2.28 -0.01
C VAL A 63 1.58 1.80 1.01
N SER A 64 1.97 1.61 2.28
CA SER A 64 1.04 1.26 3.36
C SER A 64 -0.02 2.35 3.58
N LEU A 65 0.35 3.63 3.56
CA LEU A 65 -0.62 4.72 3.68
C LEU A 65 -1.59 4.77 2.50
N ALA A 66 -1.09 4.57 1.28
CA ALA A 66 -1.95 4.49 0.09
C ALA A 66 -2.96 3.35 0.24
N TYR A 67 -2.50 2.17 0.68
CA TYR A 67 -3.35 1.02 0.96
C TYR A 67 -4.46 1.37 1.97
N TYR A 68 -4.10 1.88 3.15
CA TYR A 68 -5.10 2.17 4.19
C TYR A 68 -6.10 3.27 3.76
N ARG A 69 -5.64 4.34 3.11
CA ARG A 69 -6.52 5.41 2.61
C ARG A 69 -7.50 4.90 1.55
N VAL A 70 -7.05 4.02 0.65
CA VAL A 70 -7.93 3.38 -0.34
C VAL A 70 -8.91 2.42 0.35
N ARG A 71 -8.45 1.58 1.28
CA ARG A 71 -9.29 0.68 2.09
C ARG A 71 -10.29 1.42 2.97
N LYS A 72 -10.03 2.66 3.38
CA LYS A 72 -10.97 3.49 4.14
C LYS A 72 -12.02 4.16 3.25
N ASN A 73 -11.76 4.26 1.94
CA ASN A 73 -12.67 4.88 0.99
C ASN A 73 -13.80 3.92 0.61
N SER A 74 -14.99 4.15 1.19
CA SER A 74 -16.17 3.31 0.98
C SER A 74 -16.65 3.21 -0.47
N LYS A 75 -16.36 4.21 -1.33
CA LYS A 75 -16.69 4.16 -2.76
C LYS A 75 -15.73 3.22 -3.50
N LEU A 76 -14.44 3.32 -3.21
CA LEU A 76 -13.41 2.48 -3.83
C LEU A 76 -13.54 1.01 -3.41
N ASN A 77 -13.85 0.74 -2.14
CA ASN A 77 -14.06 -0.63 -1.65
C ASN A 77 -15.17 -1.41 -2.36
N LYS A 78 -16.14 -0.71 -2.96
CA LYS A 78 -17.22 -1.36 -3.73
C LYS A 78 -16.77 -1.83 -5.11
N VAL A 79 -15.72 -1.22 -5.66
CA VAL A 79 -15.27 -1.44 -7.05
C VAL A 79 -13.85 -2.01 -7.14
N LEU A 80 -13.10 -2.02 -6.03
CA LEU A 80 -11.76 -2.57 -5.94
C LEU A 80 -11.68 -3.76 -4.99
N ARG A 81 -10.82 -4.70 -5.36
CA ARG A 81 -10.23 -5.69 -4.47
C ARG A 81 -8.73 -5.51 -4.53
N ILE A 82 -8.07 -5.51 -3.38
CA ILE A 82 -6.64 -5.23 -3.27
C ILE A 82 -5.95 -6.51 -2.85
N ALA A 83 -5.06 -7.04 -3.70
CA ALA A 83 -4.08 -8.03 -3.30
C ALA A 83 -2.91 -7.32 -2.60
N TRP A 84 -2.75 -7.49 -1.29
CA TRP A 84 -1.60 -6.97 -0.57
C TRP A 84 -0.50 -8.04 -0.50
N LEU A 85 0.56 -7.85 -1.28
CA LEU A 85 1.71 -8.77 -1.30
C LEU A 85 2.80 -8.28 -0.34
N ARG A 86 3.58 -9.21 0.19
CA ARG A 86 4.74 -8.90 1.04
C ARG A 86 5.85 -8.24 0.21
N GLU A 87 6.69 -7.45 0.89
CA GLU A 87 7.86 -6.82 0.26
C GLU A 87 8.85 -7.87 -0.29
N GLU A 88 8.95 -9.02 0.39
CA GLU A 88 9.70 -10.18 -0.06
C GLU A 88 8.76 -11.40 -0.08
N GLU A 89 8.32 -11.80 -1.27
CA GLU A 89 7.56 -13.04 -1.47
C GLU A 89 8.50 -14.18 -1.86
N TYR A 90 8.46 -15.26 -1.07
CA TYR A 90 9.22 -16.48 -1.35
C TYR A 90 8.37 -17.45 -2.17
N GLY A 91 9.00 -18.16 -3.11
CA GLY A 91 8.34 -19.24 -3.86
C GLY A 91 7.54 -18.81 -5.10
N ILE A 92 7.64 -17.54 -5.53
CA ILE A 92 7.12 -17.12 -6.84
C ILE A 92 8.17 -17.47 -7.91
N THR A 93 8.06 -18.66 -8.49
CA THR A 93 9.01 -19.17 -9.50
C THR A 93 8.46 -19.17 -10.91
N SER A 94 7.15 -19.00 -11.05
CA SER A 94 6.44 -19.02 -12.32
C SER A 94 5.31 -17.98 -12.33
N TRP A 95 4.78 -17.73 -13.53
CA TRP A 95 3.59 -16.91 -13.70
C TRP A 95 2.37 -17.48 -12.97
N PHE A 96 2.23 -18.81 -12.95
CA PHE A 96 1.15 -19.48 -12.23
C PHE A 96 1.24 -19.24 -10.73
N ASP A 97 2.46 -19.30 -10.16
CA ASP A 97 2.69 -19.01 -8.73
C ASP A 97 2.27 -17.58 -8.40
N LEU A 98 2.65 -16.60 -9.23
CA LEU A 98 2.28 -15.20 -9.03
C LEU A 98 0.75 -15.01 -9.06
N LEU A 99 0.07 -15.59 -10.04
CA LEU A 99 -1.40 -15.51 -10.12
C LEU A 99 -2.08 -16.14 -8.90
N LYS A 100 -1.57 -17.31 -8.46
CA LYS A 100 -2.07 -17.99 -7.27
C LYS A 100 -1.91 -17.13 -6.02
N THR A 101 -0.72 -16.54 -5.82
CA THR A 101 -0.45 -15.65 -4.68
C THR A 101 -1.37 -14.43 -4.70
N ILE A 102 -1.57 -13.80 -5.86
CA ILE A 102 -2.49 -12.66 -6.00
C ILE A 102 -3.92 -13.05 -5.62
N ILE A 103 -4.43 -14.19 -6.11
CA ILE A 103 -5.79 -14.64 -5.81
C ILE A 103 -5.96 -14.93 -4.32
N GLN A 104 -4.97 -15.59 -3.69
CA GLN A 104 -4.97 -15.86 -2.26
C GLN A 104 -5.00 -14.55 -1.44
N ALA A 105 -4.16 -13.58 -1.80
CA ALA A 105 -4.12 -12.28 -1.14
C ALA A 105 -5.41 -11.45 -1.29
N VAL A 106 -6.23 -11.70 -2.32
CA VAL A 106 -7.55 -11.07 -2.46
C VAL A 106 -8.63 -11.75 -1.60
N ALA A 107 -8.45 -13.03 -1.30
CA ALA A 107 -9.42 -13.83 -0.55
C ALA A 107 -9.37 -13.58 0.98
N GLU A 108 -8.25 -13.02 1.47
CA GLU A 108 -8.04 -12.59 2.86
C GLU A 108 -8.73 -11.24 3.19
#